data_AF-A0A1Y1XIF6-F1
#
_entry.id   AF-A0A1Y1XIF6-F1
#
_cell.length_a   1.000
_cell.length_b   1.000
_cell.length_c   1.000
_cell.angle_alpha   90.00
_cell.angle_beta   90.00
_cell.angle_gamma   90.00
#
_symmetry.space_group_name_H-M   'P 1'
#
loop_
_entity.id
_entity.type
_entity.pdbx_description
1 polymer ?
#
loop_
_entity_poly.entity_id
_entity_poly.type
_entity_poly.pdbx_seq_one_letter_code
_entity_poly.pdbx_strand_id
1 'polypeptide(L)'
;MDLILSTALSSITFTIYLFKKNALEELKNTKPFPCKPTSTSTSTKKLGKINNVVSTTNKETTTIIDNSNSNSPLFEKLEKDITYYLEGIVSPINDSEFISCTNSKKKAVILKNIIKRHTVKWSNFWKDWIPEEEVISINGQSVPFNVTKDNQPQITIPKIPIQDIMLLDLPIISDNYISQNKKSIMKSIMDYVNGEKFSGIENTEKGFSFGQPITVIGKFKQPNKDIISSSSSPSLPSSTDIIDTSSSLSPEDLIVQSTNLPVMVTNFNDEESYCVISYRTFKEIVEEEGKSVNKWKWIFIGSTTIIGGVIAFRIWRYYRRKRRAEENQQNEELERLTNNNNNNDQNLPSFLDMLRDIANWLLTDEIEFDFTPSYRPHTPITEYIPDPIPIPPETTSTNTTNNPPTSTTNINTTQPTENSNTTINNNSSSSRPEDNNNNNPTSISPSTSNQDPKITNNTNSSTTNDENVCVICLTEKREYAYLPCRHLCVCRNCVHYLEKCPLCRSPIHSYMKIFS
;
A
#
# COMPACT_ATOMS: atom_id res chain seq x y z
N MET A 1 27.02 0.54 22.75
CA MET A 1 25.78 0.56 21.96
C MET A 1 25.38 -0.83 21.49
N ASP A 2 26.19 -1.48 20.66
CA ASP A 2 25.93 -2.75 19.96
C ASP A 2 25.34 -3.88 20.83
N LEU A 3 25.82 -4.13 22.06
CA LEU A 3 25.19 -5.12 22.94
C LEU A 3 23.73 -4.76 23.31
N ILE A 4 23.47 -3.49 23.65
CA ILE A 4 22.14 -2.97 24.02
C ILE A 4 21.19 -3.07 22.83
N LEU A 5 21.66 -2.66 21.64
CA LEU A 5 20.90 -2.76 20.39
C LEU A 5 20.56 -4.22 20.05
N SER A 6 21.51 -5.14 20.24
CA SER A 6 21.31 -6.57 20.00
C SER A 6 20.31 -7.18 20.99
N THR A 7 20.38 -6.84 22.27
CA THR A 7 19.37 -7.27 23.27
C THR A 7 17.98 -6.69 22.99
N ALA A 8 17.89 -5.44 22.51
CA ALA A 8 16.62 -4.83 22.12
C ALA A 8 16.00 -5.56 20.91
N LEU A 9 16.79 -5.86 19.88
CA LEU A 9 16.38 -6.65 18.72
C LEU A 9 15.88 -8.05 19.10
N SER A 10 16.54 -8.72 20.05
CA SER A 10 16.09 -10.04 20.51
C SER A 10 14.80 -9.96 21.32
N SER A 11 14.64 -8.95 22.17
CA SER A 11 13.38 -8.67 22.88
C SER A 11 12.22 -8.40 21.92
N ILE A 12 12.42 -7.54 20.92
CA ILE A 12 11.40 -7.21 19.90
C ILE A 12 11.02 -8.45 19.08
N THR A 13 11.99 -9.23 18.62
CA THR A 13 11.70 -10.46 17.83
C THR A 13 11.02 -11.54 18.68
N PHE A 14 11.28 -11.60 19.99
CA PHE A 14 10.55 -12.46 20.93
C PHE A 14 9.10 -12.02 21.11
N THR A 15 8.85 -10.73 21.36
CA THR A 15 7.48 -10.19 21.50
C THR A 15 6.65 -10.41 20.24
N ILE A 16 7.21 -10.16 19.05
CA ILE A 16 6.50 -10.42 17.78
C ILE A 16 6.24 -11.92 17.58
N TYR A 17 7.20 -12.79 17.95
CA TYR A 17 6.99 -14.24 17.93
C TYR A 17 5.86 -14.68 18.86
N LEU A 18 5.79 -14.17 20.09
CA LEU A 18 4.71 -14.47 21.04
C LEU A 18 3.35 -13.96 20.55
N PHE A 19 3.28 -12.72 20.05
CA PHE A 19 2.05 -12.15 19.50
C PHE A 19 1.51 -12.99 18.34
N LYS A 20 2.37 -13.34 17.36
CA LYS A 20 1.99 -14.22 16.26
C LYS A 20 1.63 -15.64 16.71
N LYS A 21 2.29 -16.17 17.74
CA LYS A 21 1.94 -17.48 18.34
C LYS A 21 0.53 -17.45 18.94
N ASN A 22 0.20 -16.39 19.69
CA ASN A 22 -1.13 -16.23 20.29
C ASN A 22 -2.23 -16.14 19.22
N ALA A 23 -2.06 -15.29 18.21
CA ALA A 23 -3.01 -15.16 17.08
C ALA A 23 -3.21 -16.50 16.33
N LEU A 24 -2.18 -17.34 16.22
CA LEU A 24 -2.29 -18.69 15.63
C LEU A 24 -3.00 -19.70 16.55
N GLU A 25 -2.94 -19.52 17.87
CA GLU A 25 -3.65 -20.35 18.84
C GLU A 25 -5.13 -19.95 18.92
N GLU A 26 -5.45 -18.65 18.86
CA GLU A 26 -6.81 -18.14 18.65
C GLU A 26 -7.43 -18.68 17.35
N LEU A 27 -6.74 -18.57 16.21
CA LEU A 27 -7.18 -19.14 14.93
C LEU A 27 -7.57 -20.62 15.03
N LYS A 28 -6.75 -21.44 15.70
CA LYS A 28 -7.00 -22.87 15.90
C LYS A 28 -8.15 -23.19 16.84
N ASN A 29 -8.49 -22.25 17.73
CA ASN A 29 -9.61 -22.38 18.66
C ASN A 29 -10.94 -21.88 18.05
N THR A 30 -10.93 -21.27 16.87
CA THR A 30 -12.16 -20.84 16.18
C THR A 30 -13.03 -22.04 15.79
N LYS A 31 -14.35 -21.89 15.90
CA LYS A 31 -15.32 -22.95 15.58
C LYS A 31 -15.97 -22.72 14.22
N PRO A 32 -16.33 -23.76 13.45
CA PRO A 32 -17.14 -23.58 12.24
C PRO A 32 -18.49 -22.95 12.61
N PHE A 33 -18.93 -21.96 11.84
CA PHE A 33 -20.19 -21.27 12.07
C PHE A 33 -21.38 -22.23 11.88
N PRO A 34 -22.37 -22.24 12.80
CA PRO A 34 -23.54 -23.11 12.70
C PRO A 34 -24.45 -22.71 11.53
N CYS A 35 -24.28 -23.40 10.40
CA CYS A 35 -25.06 -23.19 9.18
C CYS A 35 -26.42 -23.90 9.26
N LYS A 36 -27.45 -23.32 8.63
CA LYS A 36 -28.76 -23.98 8.48
C LYS A 36 -28.62 -25.25 7.64
N PRO A 37 -29.13 -26.42 8.08
CA PRO A 37 -29.09 -27.65 7.28
C PRO A 37 -30.03 -27.54 6.06
N THR A 38 -29.53 -27.87 4.88
CA THR A 38 -30.27 -27.80 3.62
C THR A 38 -31.40 -28.84 3.60
N SER A 39 -32.65 -28.40 3.45
CA SER A 39 -33.83 -29.29 3.41
C SER A 39 -34.02 -29.96 2.04
N THR A 40 -32.99 -30.66 1.55
CA THR A 40 -32.96 -31.38 0.27
C THR A 40 -33.02 -32.90 0.51
N SER A 41 -34.23 -33.46 0.54
CA SER A 41 -34.49 -34.88 0.78
C SER A 41 -34.29 -35.77 -0.47
N THR A 42 -33.06 -35.88 -0.98
CA THR A 42 -32.71 -36.79 -2.08
C THR A 42 -32.50 -38.24 -1.59
N SER A 43 -33.61 -38.94 -1.37
CA SER A 43 -33.64 -40.38 -1.03
C SER A 43 -33.11 -41.26 -2.19
N THR A 44 -31.80 -41.48 -2.25
CA THR A 44 -31.19 -42.51 -3.12
C THR A 44 -31.18 -43.87 -2.42
N LYS A 45 -32.35 -44.54 -2.38
CA LYS A 45 -32.42 -45.97 -2.05
C LYS A 45 -31.50 -46.76 -2.99
N LYS A 46 -30.43 -47.36 -2.47
CA LYS A 46 -29.71 -48.43 -3.16
C LYS A 46 -29.66 -49.68 -2.28
N LEU A 47 -30.21 -50.76 -2.82
CA LEU A 47 -30.54 -51.97 -2.07
C LEU A 47 -29.36 -52.95 -2.04
N GLY A 48 -28.96 -53.34 -0.83
CA GLY A 48 -28.33 -54.64 -0.55
C GLY A 48 -26.86 -54.84 -0.94
N LYS A 49 -26.02 -55.07 0.08
CA LYS A 49 -25.57 -56.45 0.37
C LYS A 49 -25.25 -56.65 1.85
N ILE A 50 -25.44 -57.88 2.29
CA ILE A 50 -25.23 -58.33 3.68
C ILE A 50 -23.76 -58.73 3.86
N ASN A 51 -23.17 -58.43 5.02
CA ASN A 51 -22.25 -59.33 5.72
C ASN A 51 -22.10 -58.90 7.19
N ASN A 52 -22.18 -59.86 8.10
CA ASN A 52 -22.01 -59.63 9.54
C ASN A 52 -20.53 -59.72 9.93
N VAL A 53 -20.07 -58.79 10.78
CA VAL A 53 -18.97 -59.03 11.75
C VAL A 53 -19.40 -58.42 13.08
N VAL A 54 -19.15 -59.13 14.19
CA VAL A 54 -19.65 -58.77 15.53
C VAL A 54 -18.49 -58.57 16.51
N SER A 55 -18.44 -57.38 17.11
CA SER A 55 -17.81 -57.08 18.41
C SER A 55 -18.26 -55.67 18.85
N THR A 56 -19.05 -55.48 19.91
CA THR A 56 -18.65 -55.40 21.34
C THR A 56 -17.50 -54.42 21.58
N THR A 57 -17.56 -53.37 22.42
CA THR A 57 -18.52 -52.90 23.46
C THR A 57 -18.12 -51.44 23.80
N ASN A 58 -18.90 -50.50 24.37
CA ASN A 58 -19.96 -50.54 25.40
C ASN A 58 -20.93 -49.32 25.30
N LYS A 59 -22.07 -49.46 26.00
CA LYS A 59 -22.88 -48.49 26.79
C LYS A 59 -22.27 -47.10 27.08
N GLU A 60 -22.99 -45.99 27.33
CA GLU A 60 -24.42 -45.57 27.41
C GLU A 60 -24.41 -44.01 27.33
N THR A 61 -25.44 -43.20 27.06
CA THR A 61 -26.88 -43.24 27.37
C THR A 61 -27.68 -42.47 26.28
N THR A 62 -28.87 -42.95 25.92
CA THR A 62 -29.77 -42.24 24.98
C THR A 62 -30.83 -41.42 25.75
N THR A 63 -30.86 -40.09 25.56
CA THR A 63 -32.03 -39.28 25.93
C THR A 63 -32.96 -39.15 24.74
N ILE A 64 -34.11 -39.81 24.79
CA ILE A 64 -35.22 -39.60 23.86
C ILE A 64 -35.83 -38.22 24.17
N ILE A 65 -36.11 -37.43 23.14
CA ILE A 65 -36.92 -36.21 23.22
C ILE A 65 -38.02 -36.34 22.17
N ASP A 66 -39.27 -36.20 22.60
CA ASP A 66 -40.44 -36.44 21.76
C ASP A 66 -40.71 -35.33 20.73
N ASN A 67 -41.24 -35.72 19.57
CA ASN A 67 -41.69 -34.80 18.53
C ASN A 67 -43.04 -34.18 18.91
N SER A 68 -43.06 -32.97 19.48
CA SER A 68 -44.22 -32.05 19.35
C SER A 68 -43.98 -30.65 19.94
N ASN A 69 -43.40 -29.74 19.15
CA ASN A 69 -44.01 -28.43 18.84
C ASN A 69 -43.20 -27.67 17.79
N SER A 70 -43.86 -26.75 17.08
CA SER A 70 -43.28 -25.94 16.01
C SER A 70 -42.69 -24.61 16.52
N ASN A 71 -41.80 -24.04 15.71
CA ASN A 71 -41.26 -22.67 15.81
C ASN A 71 -40.35 -22.36 17.01
N SER A 72 -39.08 -22.77 16.94
CA SER A 72 -37.96 -22.13 17.66
C SER A 72 -37.01 -21.38 16.68
N PRO A 73 -36.40 -20.25 17.10
CA PRO A 73 -35.52 -19.46 16.24
C PRO A 73 -34.09 -20.06 16.22
N LEU A 74 -33.79 -20.86 15.19
CA LEU A 74 -32.57 -21.71 14.99
C LEU A 74 -31.15 -21.13 15.28
N PHE A 75 -31.01 -19.84 15.61
CA PHE A 75 -29.74 -19.22 16.02
C PHE A 75 -29.63 -18.98 17.54
N GLU A 76 -30.44 -19.70 18.34
CA GLU A 76 -30.80 -19.36 19.72
C GLU A 76 -29.65 -19.22 20.74
N LYS A 77 -28.43 -19.69 20.43
CA LYS A 77 -27.26 -19.48 21.29
C LYS A 77 -25.92 -19.37 20.54
N LEU A 78 -25.73 -18.25 19.83
CA LEU A 78 -24.37 -17.77 19.51
C LEU A 78 -23.73 -17.24 20.80
N GLU A 79 -22.60 -17.83 21.22
CA GLU A 79 -21.88 -17.42 22.42
C GLU A 79 -20.99 -16.21 22.10
N LYS A 80 -21.09 -15.14 22.90
CA LYS A 80 -20.42 -13.85 22.65
C LYS A 80 -18.91 -13.95 22.57
N ASP A 81 -18.34 -14.88 23.32
CA ASP A 81 -16.89 -15.03 23.50
C ASP A 81 -16.26 -16.03 22.51
N ILE A 82 -17.08 -16.72 21.70
CA ILE A 82 -16.59 -17.64 20.66
C ILE A 82 -16.38 -16.88 19.35
N THR A 83 -15.15 -16.95 18.85
CA THR A 83 -14.83 -16.62 17.46
C THR A 83 -15.23 -17.78 16.55
N TYR A 84 -16.08 -17.53 15.56
CA TYR A 84 -16.49 -18.50 14.55
C TYR A 84 -15.88 -18.19 13.18
N TYR A 85 -15.76 -19.18 12.31
CA TYR A 85 -15.43 -19.00 10.89
C TYR A 85 -16.53 -19.50 9.95
N LEU A 86 -16.78 -18.77 8.87
CA LEU A 86 -17.65 -19.17 7.77
C LEU A 86 -16.92 -19.00 6.43
N GLU A 87 -16.86 -20.08 5.66
CA GLU A 87 -16.52 -20.07 4.24
C GLU A 87 -17.81 -20.08 3.41
N GLY A 88 -17.93 -19.19 2.42
CA GLY A 88 -19.14 -19.02 1.61
C GLY A 88 -18.92 -18.14 0.37
N ILE A 89 -20.01 -17.61 -0.17
CA ILE A 89 -20.05 -16.79 -1.39
C ILE A 89 -20.65 -15.41 -1.11
N VAL A 90 -20.05 -14.38 -1.70
CA VAL A 90 -20.48 -12.98 -1.60
C VAL A 90 -21.78 -12.75 -2.37
N SER A 91 -22.80 -12.27 -1.65
CA SER A 91 -24.10 -11.86 -2.20
C SER A 91 -24.51 -10.49 -1.62
N PRO A 92 -25.09 -9.57 -2.41
CA PRO A 92 -25.66 -8.34 -1.86
C PRO A 92 -26.87 -8.63 -0.96
N ILE A 93 -27.34 -7.64 -0.20
CA ILE A 93 -28.64 -7.72 0.47
C ILE A 93 -29.78 -7.47 -0.54
N ASN A 94 -29.64 -6.44 -1.38
CA ASN A 94 -30.58 -6.06 -2.44
C ASN A 94 -29.85 -5.78 -3.76
N ASP A 95 -30.52 -5.94 -4.91
CA ASP A 95 -29.91 -5.74 -6.25
C ASP A 95 -29.32 -4.35 -6.54
N SER A 96 -29.74 -3.35 -5.74
CA SER A 96 -29.26 -1.96 -5.73
C SER A 96 -28.06 -1.72 -4.81
N GLU A 97 -27.75 -2.63 -3.89
CA GLU A 97 -26.66 -2.47 -2.91
C GLU A 97 -25.34 -2.98 -3.48
N PHE A 98 -24.69 -2.13 -4.27
CA PHE A 98 -23.37 -2.40 -4.84
C PHE A 98 -22.58 -1.13 -5.14
N ILE A 99 -21.27 -1.30 -5.19
CA ILE A 99 -20.32 -0.33 -5.69
C ILE A 99 -19.98 -0.70 -7.14
N SER A 100 -20.05 0.27 -8.05
CA SER A 100 -19.63 0.10 -9.45
C SER A 100 -18.12 0.28 -9.56
N CYS A 101 -17.40 -0.77 -9.97
CA CYS A 101 -15.98 -0.68 -10.25
C CYS A 101 -15.74 0.04 -11.58
N THR A 102 -14.92 1.10 -11.56
CA THR A 102 -14.69 2.03 -12.69
C THR A 102 -13.96 1.36 -13.85
N ASN A 103 -12.88 0.63 -13.57
CA ASN A 103 -12.03 0.04 -14.61
C ASN A 103 -12.61 -1.28 -15.12
N SER A 104 -13.11 -2.13 -14.22
CA SER A 104 -13.61 -3.48 -14.54
C SER A 104 -15.09 -3.56 -14.92
N LYS A 105 -15.89 -2.53 -14.65
CA LYS A 105 -17.37 -2.53 -14.79
C LYS A 105 -18.09 -3.63 -13.95
N LYS A 106 -17.39 -4.26 -13.01
CA LYS A 106 -17.95 -5.26 -12.07
C LYS A 106 -18.77 -4.55 -10.97
N LYS A 107 -19.69 -5.29 -10.35
CA LYS A 107 -20.36 -4.91 -9.09
C LYS A 107 -19.59 -5.49 -7.89
N ALA A 108 -19.34 -4.69 -6.87
CA ALA A 108 -18.63 -5.08 -5.65
C ALA A 108 -19.37 -4.67 -4.37
N VAL A 109 -19.12 -5.40 -3.28
CA VAL A 109 -19.64 -5.08 -1.93
C VAL A 109 -18.60 -4.37 -1.06
N ILE A 110 -17.31 -4.62 -1.32
CA ILE A 110 -16.16 -3.93 -0.76
C ILE A 110 -15.26 -3.56 -1.94
N LEU A 111 -14.82 -2.30 -2.02
CA LEU A 111 -13.87 -1.80 -3.03
C LEU A 111 -12.79 -0.95 -2.35
N LYS A 112 -11.53 -1.24 -2.69
CA LYS A 112 -10.31 -0.56 -2.26
C LYS A 112 -9.53 -0.19 -3.51
N ASN A 113 -9.58 1.09 -3.90
CA ASN A 113 -8.80 1.61 -5.01
C ASN A 113 -7.44 2.09 -4.48
N ILE A 114 -6.36 1.68 -5.15
CA ILE A 114 -4.98 2.07 -4.84
C ILE A 114 -4.38 2.67 -6.11
N ILE A 115 -3.93 3.92 -6.03
CA ILE A 115 -3.23 4.60 -7.13
C ILE A 115 -1.76 4.73 -6.74
N LYS A 116 -0.84 4.16 -7.53
CA LYS A 116 0.61 4.34 -7.34
C LYS A 116 1.24 5.13 -8.47
N ARG A 117 2.25 5.94 -8.13
CA ARG A 117 3.25 6.47 -9.05
C ARG A 117 4.37 5.44 -9.17
N HIS A 118 4.78 5.15 -10.40
CA HIS A 118 6.01 4.41 -10.67
C HIS A 118 7.09 5.39 -11.12
N THR A 119 8.17 5.46 -10.36
CA THR A 119 9.36 6.27 -10.66
C THR A 119 10.60 5.38 -10.69
N VAL A 120 11.70 5.90 -11.22
CA VAL A 120 13.02 5.27 -11.15
C VAL A 120 14.03 6.37 -10.83
N LYS A 121 14.80 6.19 -9.77
CA LYS A 121 15.77 7.19 -9.30
C LYS A 121 17.18 6.65 -9.37
N TRP A 122 18.12 7.48 -9.80
CA TRP A 122 19.53 7.16 -9.86
C TRP A 122 20.14 7.13 -8.45
N SER A 123 20.72 6.00 -8.07
CA SER A 123 21.39 5.86 -6.77
C SER A 123 22.90 6.01 -6.90
N ASN A 124 23.46 7.08 -6.35
CA ASN A 124 24.91 7.29 -6.33
C ASN A 124 25.68 6.22 -5.52
N PHE A 125 25.04 5.51 -4.60
CA PHE A 125 25.66 4.42 -3.83
C PHE A 125 25.78 3.14 -4.66
N TRP A 126 24.71 2.74 -5.35
CA TRP A 126 24.69 1.51 -6.16
C TRP A 126 25.16 1.73 -7.60
N LYS A 127 25.23 2.99 -8.07
CA LYS A 127 25.47 3.41 -9.46
C LYS A 127 24.48 2.77 -10.45
N ASP A 128 23.21 2.71 -10.05
CA ASP A 128 22.14 2.09 -10.82
C ASP A 128 20.80 2.83 -10.65
N TRP A 129 19.86 2.56 -11.55
CA TRP A 129 18.51 3.11 -11.59
C TRP A 129 17.54 2.25 -10.77
N ILE A 130 17.24 2.68 -9.55
CA ILE A 130 16.39 1.95 -8.60
C ILE A 130 14.91 2.30 -8.84
N PRO A 131 14.01 1.32 -9.04
CA PRO A 131 12.58 1.56 -9.12
C PRO A 131 12.01 1.96 -7.76
N GLU A 132 11.12 2.96 -7.74
CA GLU A 132 10.47 3.46 -6.53
C GLU A 132 8.97 3.64 -6.78
N GLU A 133 8.15 2.96 -5.97
CA GLU A 133 6.69 3.06 -5.95
C GLU A 133 6.24 4.01 -4.84
N GLU A 134 5.43 5.01 -5.19
CA GLU A 134 4.85 5.98 -4.26
C GLU A 134 3.32 5.87 -4.34
N VAL A 135 2.64 5.63 -3.23
CA VAL A 135 1.17 5.55 -3.22
C VAL A 135 0.58 6.96 -3.23
N ILE A 136 0.03 7.38 -4.37
CA ILE A 136 -0.59 8.70 -4.56
C ILE A 136 -1.92 8.77 -3.78
N SER A 137 -2.69 7.67 -3.77
CA SER A 137 -4.00 7.65 -3.12
C SER A 137 -4.43 6.23 -2.74
N ILE A 138 -5.14 6.11 -1.62
CA ILE A 138 -5.92 4.94 -1.25
C ILE A 138 -7.34 5.43 -0.93
N ASN A 139 -8.35 4.80 -1.53
CA ASN A 139 -9.76 5.04 -1.21
C ASN A 139 -10.47 3.71 -0.94
N GLY A 140 -11.37 3.68 0.03
CA GLY A 140 -12.10 2.49 0.45
C GLY A 140 -13.59 2.75 0.58
N GLN A 141 -14.41 1.86 0.02
CA GLN A 141 -15.86 1.89 0.08
C GLN A 141 -16.40 0.50 0.40
N SER A 142 -17.47 0.41 1.18
CA SER A 142 -18.26 -0.81 1.34
C SER A 142 -19.74 -0.49 1.42
N VAL A 143 -20.55 -1.51 1.14
CA VAL A 143 -21.99 -1.59 1.43
C VAL A 143 -22.23 -2.83 2.30
N PRO A 144 -23.31 -2.90 3.08
CA PRO A 144 -23.73 -4.14 3.73
C PRO A 144 -23.93 -5.29 2.74
N PHE A 145 -23.63 -6.52 3.14
CA PHE A 145 -23.78 -7.69 2.26
C PHE A 145 -23.98 -8.99 3.04
N ASN A 146 -24.51 -10.02 2.39
CA ASN A 146 -24.73 -11.34 2.95
C ASN A 146 -23.63 -12.32 2.50
N VAL A 147 -23.23 -13.23 3.38
CA VAL A 147 -22.46 -14.42 2.98
C VAL A 147 -23.43 -15.60 2.87
N THR A 148 -23.48 -16.18 1.68
CA THR A 148 -24.28 -17.37 1.37
C THR A 148 -23.46 -18.64 1.47
N LYS A 149 -24.11 -19.72 1.88
CA LYS A 149 -23.58 -21.08 1.80
C LYS A 149 -24.72 -22.01 1.39
N ASP A 150 -24.44 -22.92 0.46
CA ASP A 150 -25.45 -23.82 -0.13
C ASP A 150 -26.68 -23.07 -0.68
N ASN A 151 -26.41 -21.93 -1.34
CA ASN A 151 -27.38 -20.95 -1.85
C ASN A 151 -28.35 -20.35 -0.80
N GLN A 152 -28.04 -20.47 0.49
CA GLN A 152 -28.81 -19.88 1.60
C GLN A 152 -27.97 -18.82 2.32
N PRO A 153 -28.50 -17.62 2.62
CA PRO A 153 -27.76 -16.60 3.36
C PRO A 153 -27.69 -17.00 4.84
N GLN A 154 -26.47 -17.01 5.38
CA GLN A 154 -26.17 -17.50 6.73
C GLN A 154 -25.88 -16.36 7.71
N ILE A 155 -25.16 -15.32 7.27
CA ILE A 155 -24.76 -14.14 8.05
C ILE A 155 -24.84 -12.87 7.21
N THR A 156 -24.96 -11.73 7.88
CA THR A 156 -24.84 -10.39 7.29
C THR A 156 -23.57 -9.71 7.79
N ILE A 157 -22.79 -9.17 6.86
CA ILE A 157 -21.66 -8.29 7.14
C ILE A 157 -22.17 -6.86 7.08
N PRO A 158 -22.07 -6.07 8.16
CA PRO A 158 -22.42 -4.65 8.12
C PRO A 158 -21.39 -3.88 7.29
N LYS A 159 -21.68 -2.60 7.03
CA LYS A 159 -20.76 -1.70 6.34
C LYS A 159 -19.46 -1.56 7.12
N ILE A 160 -18.34 -1.84 6.46
CA ILE A 160 -16.99 -1.74 6.99
C ILE A 160 -16.46 -0.31 6.77
N PRO A 161 -15.92 0.38 7.81
CA PRO A 161 -15.38 1.73 7.66
C PRO A 161 -14.08 1.73 6.84
N ILE A 162 -13.74 2.89 6.25
CA ILE A 162 -12.60 3.02 5.33
C ILE A 162 -11.26 2.64 5.97
N GLN A 163 -11.09 2.94 7.27
CA GLN A 163 -9.91 2.59 8.07
C GLN A 163 -9.66 1.08 8.05
N ASP A 164 -10.69 0.28 8.30
CA ASP A 164 -10.58 -1.17 8.37
C ASP A 164 -10.41 -1.78 6.96
N ILE A 165 -11.07 -1.21 5.94
CA ILE A 165 -10.82 -1.56 4.53
C ILE A 165 -9.35 -1.34 4.14
N MET A 166 -8.67 -0.32 4.68
CA MET A 166 -7.24 -0.10 4.45
C MET A 166 -6.36 -1.21 5.04
N LEU A 167 -6.80 -1.92 6.07
CA LEU A 167 -6.08 -3.06 6.68
C LEU A 167 -6.33 -4.40 5.98
N LEU A 168 -7.49 -4.60 5.33
CA LEU A 168 -7.85 -5.89 4.69
C LEU A 168 -6.94 -6.27 3.49
N ASP A 169 -6.57 -7.57 3.42
CA ASP A 169 -6.00 -8.22 2.23
C ASP A 169 -7.14 -8.66 1.28
N LEU A 170 -7.39 -7.84 0.27
CA LEU A 170 -8.50 -7.98 -0.67
C LEU A 170 -8.00 -8.47 -2.03
N PRO A 171 -8.75 -9.37 -2.72
CA PRO A 171 -8.33 -9.89 -4.02
C PRO A 171 -8.39 -8.80 -5.09
N ILE A 172 -7.58 -8.93 -6.15
CA ILE A 172 -7.56 -7.97 -7.26
C ILE A 172 -8.81 -8.15 -8.13
N ILE A 173 -9.61 -7.10 -8.26
CA ILE A 173 -10.76 -7.00 -9.15
C ILE A 173 -10.30 -6.58 -10.55
N SER A 174 -9.41 -5.59 -10.62
CA SER A 174 -8.69 -5.15 -11.81
C SER A 174 -7.37 -4.47 -11.45
N ASP A 175 -6.48 -4.39 -12.44
CA ASP A 175 -5.23 -3.65 -12.34
C ASP A 175 -4.96 -2.97 -13.68
N ASN A 176 -4.49 -1.73 -13.66
CA ASN A 176 -4.32 -0.91 -14.85
C ASN A 176 -3.08 -0.04 -14.76
N TYR A 177 -2.10 -0.29 -15.63
CA TYR A 177 -0.84 0.46 -15.66
C TYR A 177 -0.76 1.36 -16.90
N ILE A 178 -0.71 2.67 -16.67
CA ILE A 178 -0.58 3.72 -17.69
C ILE A 178 0.88 4.17 -17.73
N SER A 179 1.66 3.59 -18.65
CA SER A 179 3.04 4.02 -18.93
C SER A 179 3.10 5.42 -19.56
N GLN A 180 4.15 6.20 -19.27
CA GLN A 180 4.37 7.45 -20.01
C GLN A 180 4.79 7.21 -21.47
N ASN A 181 4.22 8.02 -22.36
CA ASN A 181 4.35 7.87 -23.81
C ASN A 181 5.75 8.29 -24.30
N LYS A 182 6.58 7.32 -24.67
CA LYS A 182 7.99 7.51 -25.09
C LYS A 182 8.10 8.23 -26.44
N LYS A 183 7.94 9.55 -26.47
CA LYS A 183 7.96 10.37 -27.71
C LYS A 183 8.84 11.63 -27.67
N SER A 184 9.70 11.80 -26.65
CA SER A 184 10.68 12.89 -26.63
C SER A 184 12.05 12.42 -26.14
N ILE A 185 13.07 12.63 -26.99
CA ILE A 185 14.48 12.40 -26.66
C ILE A 185 14.94 13.42 -25.62
N MET A 186 14.55 14.70 -25.77
CA MET A 186 14.87 15.76 -24.81
C MET A 186 14.28 15.48 -23.42
N LYS A 187 13.08 14.91 -23.31
CA LYS A 187 12.56 14.44 -22.01
C LYS A 187 13.45 13.33 -21.42
N SER A 188 13.89 12.38 -22.24
CA SER A 188 14.76 11.29 -21.76
C SER A 188 16.13 11.78 -21.28
N ILE A 189 16.67 12.85 -21.87
CA ILE A 189 17.89 13.53 -21.43
C ILE A 189 17.63 14.30 -20.13
N MET A 190 16.52 15.04 -20.03
CA MET A 190 16.17 15.79 -18.82
C MET A 190 15.92 14.88 -17.61
N ASP A 191 15.20 13.77 -17.82
CA ASP A 191 14.97 12.74 -16.80
C ASP A 191 16.31 12.10 -16.33
N TYR A 192 17.29 11.97 -17.22
CA TYR A 192 18.65 11.51 -16.87
C TYR A 192 19.42 12.56 -16.03
N VAL A 193 19.41 13.83 -16.44
CA VAL A 193 20.09 14.94 -15.74
C VAL A 193 19.49 15.19 -14.35
N ASN A 194 18.17 15.04 -14.20
CA ASN A 194 17.49 15.18 -12.91
C ASN A 194 17.74 13.99 -11.96
N GLY A 195 18.27 12.86 -12.45
CA GLY A 195 18.42 11.64 -11.66
C GLY A 195 17.10 10.96 -11.28
N GLU A 196 15.96 11.40 -11.83
CA GLU A 196 14.63 10.83 -11.59
C GLU A 196 13.83 10.76 -12.89
N LYS A 197 13.20 9.61 -13.10
CA LYS A 197 12.41 9.28 -14.28
C LYS A 197 11.05 8.72 -13.90
N PHE A 198 9.99 9.35 -14.39
CA PHE A 198 8.62 8.85 -14.25
C PHE A 198 8.37 7.70 -15.25
N SER A 199 7.91 6.55 -14.75
CA SER A 199 7.60 5.37 -15.56
C SER A 199 6.11 5.25 -15.91
N GLY A 200 5.21 5.52 -14.96
CA GLY A 200 3.78 5.36 -15.16
C GLY A 200 2.92 5.58 -13.91
N ILE A 201 1.61 5.36 -14.06
CA ILE A 201 0.64 5.32 -12.97
C ILE A 201 -0.02 3.93 -12.96
N GLU A 202 -0.05 3.29 -11.80
CA GLU A 202 -0.81 2.05 -11.53
C GLU A 202 -2.12 2.44 -10.84
N ASN A 203 -3.24 1.84 -11.26
CA ASN A 203 -4.57 2.02 -10.68
C ASN A 203 -5.20 0.64 -10.46
N THR A 204 -5.08 0.14 -9.23
CA THR A 204 -5.50 -1.21 -8.83
C THR A 204 -6.83 -1.16 -8.08
N GLU A 205 -7.85 -1.83 -8.60
CA GLU A 205 -9.10 -2.11 -7.88
C GLU A 205 -8.95 -3.43 -7.12
N LYS A 206 -8.98 -3.41 -5.79
CA LYS A 206 -9.06 -4.62 -4.95
C LYS A 206 -10.40 -4.67 -4.21
N GLY A 207 -10.91 -5.85 -3.91
CA GLY A 207 -12.19 -5.99 -3.21
C GLY A 207 -12.98 -7.23 -3.57
N PHE A 208 -14.18 -7.35 -3.01
CA PHE A 208 -15.07 -8.49 -3.22
C PHE A 208 -16.17 -8.15 -4.22
N SER A 209 -16.13 -8.78 -5.40
CA SER A 209 -17.23 -8.75 -6.38
C SER A 209 -18.29 -9.79 -6.06
N PHE A 210 -19.50 -9.59 -6.60
CA PHE A 210 -20.60 -10.56 -6.51
C PHE A 210 -20.14 -11.96 -6.96
N GLY A 211 -20.57 -13.00 -6.24
CA GLY A 211 -20.27 -14.40 -6.58
C GLY A 211 -18.84 -14.87 -6.28
N GLN A 212 -17.97 -14.04 -5.69
CA GLN A 212 -16.65 -14.48 -5.24
C GLN A 212 -16.72 -15.31 -3.95
N PRO A 213 -15.77 -16.26 -3.75
CA PRO A 213 -15.60 -16.93 -2.48
C PRO A 213 -15.08 -15.96 -1.41
N ILE A 214 -15.51 -16.16 -0.17
CA ILE A 214 -15.11 -15.36 0.98
C ILE A 214 -15.04 -16.23 2.24
N THR A 215 -14.01 -16.00 3.05
CA THR A 215 -13.86 -16.54 4.39
C THR A 215 -13.97 -15.38 5.38
N VAL A 216 -14.89 -15.52 6.32
CA VAL A 216 -15.15 -14.56 7.39
C VAL A 216 -14.87 -15.24 8.73
N ILE A 217 -14.03 -14.62 9.57
CA ILE A 217 -13.69 -15.09 10.91
C ILE A 217 -14.01 -13.95 11.89
N GLY A 218 -14.79 -14.21 12.93
CA GLY A 218 -15.17 -13.17 13.90
C GLY A 218 -16.17 -13.60 14.96
N LYS A 219 -16.54 -12.65 15.81
CA LYS A 219 -17.67 -12.74 16.74
C LYS A 219 -18.96 -12.28 16.05
N PHE A 220 -20.10 -12.85 16.44
CA PHE A 220 -21.40 -12.60 15.80
C PHE A 220 -22.46 -12.24 16.84
N LYS A 221 -23.31 -11.25 16.52
CA LYS A 221 -24.48 -10.86 17.32
C LYS A 221 -25.77 -11.27 16.61
N GLN A 222 -26.80 -11.66 17.38
CA GLN A 222 -28.15 -11.74 16.82
C GLN A 222 -28.64 -10.34 16.40
N PRO A 223 -29.52 -10.24 15.39
CA PRO A 223 -30.18 -8.97 15.06
C PRO A 223 -31.10 -8.56 16.21
N ASN A 224 -31.16 -7.26 16.49
CA ASN A 224 -31.92 -6.74 17.62
C ASN A 224 -33.40 -6.57 17.24
N LYS A 225 -34.25 -7.45 17.78
CA LYS A 225 -35.64 -7.63 17.40
C LYS A 225 -36.52 -6.42 17.74
N ASP A 226 -36.20 -5.71 18.82
CA ASP A 226 -37.04 -4.67 19.41
C ASP A 226 -37.22 -3.44 18.48
N ILE A 227 -36.31 -3.26 17.53
CA ILE A 227 -36.33 -2.20 16.51
C ILE A 227 -37.32 -2.50 15.37
N ILE A 228 -37.56 -3.77 15.05
CA ILE A 228 -38.39 -4.16 13.89
C ILE A 228 -39.88 -3.94 14.20
N SER A 229 -40.28 -4.18 15.45
CA SER A 229 -41.65 -4.02 15.96
C SER A 229 -42.21 -2.60 15.95
N SER A 230 -41.37 -1.55 15.93
CA SER A 230 -41.85 -0.16 15.93
C SER A 230 -42.24 0.37 14.54
N SER A 231 -42.11 -0.44 13.49
CA SER A 231 -42.38 -0.04 12.11
C SER A 231 -43.85 -0.17 11.66
N SER A 232 -44.73 -0.76 12.48
CA SER A 232 -46.03 -1.31 12.03
C SER A 232 -47.28 -0.83 12.79
N SER A 233 -47.34 0.41 13.29
CA SER A 233 -48.61 1.17 13.37
C SER A 233 -48.42 2.65 13.73
N PRO A 234 -49.18 3.59 13.12
CA PRO A 234 -49.30 4.95 13.62
C PRO A 234 -50.36 5.00 14.73
N SER A 235 -49.93 4.94 15.98
CA SER A 235 -50.78 5.26 17.14
C SER A 235 -50.23 6.47 17.92
N LEU A 236 -51.12 7.28 18.46
CA LEU A 236 -50.79 8.60 19.01
C LEU A 236 -50.29 8.48 20.46
N PRO A 237 -49.07 8.94 20.81
CA PRO A 237 -48.53 8.79 22.16
C PRO A 237 -49.14 9.81 23.13
N SER A 238 -49.82 9.32 24.17
CA SER A 238 -50.23 10.12 25.32
C SER A 238 -49.10 10.22 26.35
N SER A 239 -48.55 11.43 26.52
CA SER A 239 -47.82 11.96 27.68
C SER A 239 -46.98 11.04 28.58
N THR A 240 -45.70 11.43 28.72
CA THR A 240 -44.82 11.25 29.90
C THR A 240 -44.51 9.82 30.36
N ASP A 241 -43.38 9.32 29.89
CA ASP A 241 -42.20 9.15 30.75
C ASP A 241 -40.94 9.58 29.99
N ILE A 242 -39.91 10.08 30.70
CA ILE A 242 -38.66 10.55 30.07
C ILE A 242 -37.61 9.45 30.20
N ILE A 243 -37.28 8.82 29.07
CA ILE A 243 -36.10 7.97 28.90
C ILE A 243 -35.24 8.60 27.81
N ASP A 244 -33.94 8.74 28.07
CA ASP A 244 -33.04 9.57 27.27
C ASP A 244 -32.71 9.03 25.88
N THR A 245 -32.46 9.98 24.96
CA THR A 245 -31.81 9.80 23.65
C THR A 245 -32.45 8.83 22.66
N SER A 246 -33.22 9.39 21.72
CA SER A 246 -33.63 8.74 20.47
C SER A 246 -32.42 8.38 19.59
N SER A 247 -31.95 7.14 19.67
CA SER A 247 -30.94 6.58 18.76
C SER A 247 -31.58 6.26 17.40
N SER A 248 -31.75 7.29 16.56
CA SER A 248 -32.12 7.12 15.16
C SER A 248 -31.02 6.36 14.42
N LEU A 249 -31.21 5.04 14.28
CA LEU A 249 -30.31 4.15 13.56
C LEU A 249 -30.08 4.64 12.13
N SER A 250 -28.90 4.36 11.56
CA SER A 250 -28.65 4.71 10.17
C SER A 250 -29.54 3.86 9.23
N PRO A 251 -29.85 4.33 8.02
CA PRO A 251 -30.55 3.51 7.03
C PRO A 251 -29.86 2.17 6.76
N GLU A 252 -28.53 2.15 6.87
CA GLU A 252 -27.68 0.98 6.64
C GLU A 252 -27.80 -0.03 7.81
N ASP A 253 -27.91 0.43 9.05
CA ASP A 253 -28.21 -0.43 10.22
C ASP A 253 -29.60 -1.06 10.12
N LEU A 254 -30.61 -0.31 9.66
CA LEU A 254 -31.99 -0.78 9.49
C LEU A 254 -32.07 -1.88 8.42
N ILE A 255 -31.37 -1.69 7.29
CA ILE A 255 -31.21 -2.73 6.25
C ILE A 255 -30.55 -3.98 6.86
N VAL A 256 -29.46 -3.83 7.62
CA VAL A 256 -28.78 -4.96 8.28
C VAL A 256 -29.71 -5.70 9.26
N GLN A 257 -30.51 -5.01 10.09
CA GLN A 257 -31.47 -5.68 10.99
C GLN A 257 -32.57 -6.42 10.21
N SER A 258 -33.07 -5.84 9.11
CA SER A 258 -34.17 -6.40 8.31
C SER A 258 -33.90 -7.79 7.75
N THR A 259 -32.61 -8.15 7.56
CA THR A 259 -32.20 -9.49 7.09
C THR A 259 -32.64 -10.63 8.01
N ASN A 260 -32.83 -10.34 9.31
CA ASN A 260 -33.05 -11.33 10.37
C ASN A 260 -31.92 -12.40 10.46
N LEU A 261 -30.71 -12.08 9.99
CA LEU A 261 -29.54 -12.96 10.08
C LEU A 261 -28.58 -12.51 11.18
N PRO A 262 -27.75 -13.41 11.74
CA PRO A 262 -26.63 -13.03 12.60
C PRO A 262 -25.69 -12.05 11.90
N VAL A 263 -25.39 -10.96 12.60
CA VAL A 263 -24.59 -9.84 12.11
C VAL A 263 -23.17 -9.98 12.62
N MET A 264 -22.17 -9.83 11.75
CA MET A 264 -20.77 -9.81 12.16
C MET A 264 -20.48 -8.60 13.07
N VAL A 265 -19.69 -8.80 14.13
CA VAL A 265 -19.14 -7.70 14.93
C VAL A 265 -17.86 -7.22 14.24
N THR A 266 -17.99 -6.20 13.38
CA THR A 266 -16.87 -5.55 12.70
C THR A 266 -16.24 -4.49 13.60
N ASN A 267 -15.34 -4.91 14.48
CA ASN A 267 -14.33 -4.03 15.05
C ASN A 267 -12.96 -4.65 14.81
N PHE A 268 -12.14 -3.98 14.00
CA PHE A 268 -10.79 -4.43 13.65
C PHE A 268 -9.70 -3.76 14.51
N ASN A 269 -10.09 -2.86 15.43
CA ASN A 269 -9.18 -2.10 16.29
C ASN A 269 -9.26 -2.52 17.78
N ASP A 270 -10.29 -3.27 18.19
CA ASP A 270 -10.34 -3.89 19.51
C ASP A 270 -9.46 -5.15 19.53
N GLU A 271 -8.47 -5.19 20.43
CA GLU A 271 -7.63 -6.38 20.66
C GLU A 271 -8.46 -7.60 21.14
N GLU A 272 -9.69 -7.38 21.61
CA GLU A 272 -10.61 -8.43 22.10
C GLU A 272 -11.48 -9.09 21.00
N SER A 273 -11.45 -8.61 19.75
CA SER A 273 -12.25 -9.18 18.65
C SER A 273 -11.40 -9.55 17.44
N TYR A 274 -10.87 -10.79 17.45
CA TYR A 274 -10.20 -11.39 16.30
C TYR A 274 -11.12 -11.42 15.07
N CYS A 275 -10.91 -10.46 14.15
CA CYS A 275 -11.79 -10.15 13.03
C CYS A 275 -11.00 -10.22 11.71
N VAL A 276 -11.34 -11.17 10.83
CA VAL A 276 -10.65 -11.38 9.55
C VAL A 276 -11.67 -11.60 8.45
N ILE A 277 -11.46 -10.93 7.31
CA ILE A 277 -12.18 -11.17 6.06
C ILE A 277 -11.13 -11.39 4.97
N SER A 278 -11.19 -12.54 4.28
CA SER A 278 -10.21 -12.92 3.26
C SER A 278 -10.85 -13.70 2.12
N TYR A 279 -10.17 -13.72 0.98
CA TYR A 279 -10.52 -14.53 -0.20
C TYR A 279 -9.88 -15.94 -0.15
N ARG A 280 -8.98 -16.17 0.81
CA ARG A 280 -8.30 -17.44 1.07
C ARG A 280 -9.19 -18.34 1.93
N THR A 281 -9.07 -19.66 1.80
CA THR A 281 -9.75 -20.62 2.68
C THR A 281 -9.25 -20.49 4.13
N PHE A 282 -10.07 -20.90 5.09
CA PHE A 282 -9.68 -20.96 6.51
C PHE A 282 -8.41 -21.80 6.71
N LYS A 283 -8.29 -22.91 5.97
CA LYS A 283 -7.09 -23.77 5.99
C LYS A 283 -5.83 -23.00 5.54
N GLU A 284 -5.90 -22.25 4.44
CA GLU A 284 -4.76 -21.47 3.94
C GLU A 284 -4.34 -20.38 4.94
N ILE A 285 -5.29 -19.70 5.58
CA ILE A 285 -5.02 -18.69 6.62
C ILE A 285 -4.26 -19.33 7.81
N VAL A 286 -4.73 -20.47 8.31
CA VAL A 286 -4.08 -21.19 9.42
C VAL A 286 -2.68 -21.72 9.02
N GLU A 287 -2.51 -22.18 7.78
CA GLU A 287 -1.19 -22.57 7.27
C GLU A 287 -0.24 -21.38 7.11
N GLU A 288 -0.72 -20.22 6.67
CA GLU A 288 0.06 -19.02 6.42
C GLU A 288 0.54 -18.37 7.73
N GLU A 289 -0.33 -18.25 8.73
CA GLU A 289 0.12 -17.86 10.07
C GLU A 289 0.98 -18.93 10.75
N GLY A 290 0.77 -20.22 10.44
CA GLY A 290 1.70 -21.29 10.82
C GLY A 290 3.12 -21.09 10.27
N LYS A 291 3.23 -20.72 8.99
CA LYS A 291 4.49 -20.38 8.30
C LYS A 291 5.11 -19.10 8.88
N SER A 292 4.29 -18.08 9.14
CA SER A 292 4.64 -16.81 9.80
C SER A 292 5.26 -17.01 11.19
N VAL A 293 4.58 -17.74 12.08
CA VAL A 293 5.07 -18.09 13.43
C VAL A 293 6.38 -18.86 13.37
N ASN A 294 6.51 -19.83 12.46
CA ASN A 294 7.75 -20.60 12.31
C ASN A 294 8.91 -19.73 11.77
N LYS A 295 8.65 -18.77 10.88
CA LYS A 295 9.63 -17.77 10.41
C LYS A 295 10.11 -16.89 11.58
N TRP A 296 9.19 -16.33 12.37
CA TRP A 296 9.55 -15.51 13.53
C TRP A 296 10.28 -16.27 14.63
N LYS A 297 9.94 -17.55 14.85
CA LYS A 297 10.68 -18.46 15.74
C LYS A 297 12.17 -18.55 15.35
N TRP A 298 12.46 -18.72 14.05
CA TRP A 298 13.85 -18.79 13.56
C TRP A 298 14.56 -17.44 13.60
N ILE A 299 13.87 -16.32 13.35
CA ILE A 299 14.42 -14.97 13.51
C ILE A 299 14.85 -14.74 14.97
N PHE A 300 13.99 -15.10 15.93
CA PHE A 300 14.31 -15.02 17.36
C PHE A 300 15.53 -15.88 17.73
N ILE A 301 15.57 -17.16 17.34
CA ILE A 301 16.70 -18.06 17.58
C ILE A 301 18.01 -17.53 16.95
N GLY A 302 17.94 -16.94 15.75
CA GLY A 302 19.08 -16.27 15.12
C GLY A 302 19.58 -15.09 15.95
N SER A 303 18.67 -14.25 16.47
CA SER A 303 19.03 -13.08 17.28
C SER A 303 19.78 -13.45 18.57
N THR A 304 19.33 -14.48 19.29
CA THR A 304 19.96 -14.92 20.54
C THR A 304 21.34 -15.56 20.29
N THR A 305 21.48 -16.29 19.18
CA THR A 305 22.76 -16.86 18.75
C THR A 305 23.80 -15.75 18.47
N ILE A 306 23.40 -14.65 17.82
CA ILE A 306 24.27 -13.50 17.55
C ILE A 306 24.71 -12.81 18.85
N ILE A 307 23.79 -12.61 19.81
CA ILE A 307 24.13 -12.06 21.14
C ILE A 307 25.19 -12.93 21.83
N GLY A 308 24.97 -14.26 21.86
CA GLY A 308 25.92 -15.21 22.45
C GLY A 308 27.31 -15.12 21.82
N GLY A 309 27.40 -15.03 20.50
CA GLY A 309 28.65 -14.83 19.76
C GLY A 309 29.36 -13.53 20.12
N VAL A 310 28.64 -12.40 20.21
CA VAL A 310 29.20 -11.09 20.58
C VAL A 310 29.73 -11.08 22.03
N ILE A 311 29.02 -11.73 22.95
CA ILE A 311 29.45 -11.89 24.35
C ILE A 311 30.70 -12.77 24.43
N ALA A 312 30.69 -13.95 23.79
CA ALA A 312 31.83 -14.86 23.76
C ALA A 312 33.08 -14.20 23.14
N PHE A 313 32.92 -13.44 22.05
CA PHE A 313 34.02 -12.71 21.43
C PHE A 313 34.59 -11.59 22.34
N ARG A 314 33.73 -10.88 23.09
CA ARG A 314 34.18 -9.88 24.07
C ARG A 314 34.93 -10.53 25.24
N ILE A 315 34.46 -11.66 25.76
CA ILE A 315 35.14 -12.45 26.80
C ILE A 315 36.50 -12.96 26.28
N TRP A 316 36.54 -13.56 25.10
CA TRP A 316 37.78 -14.01 24.45
C TRP A 316 38.79 -12.88 24.25
N ARG A 317 38.33 -11.71 23.78
CA ARG A 317 39.18 -10.52 23.61
C ARG A 317 39.69 -9.95 24.93
N TYR A 318 38.95 -10.09 26.02
CA TYR A 318 39.41 -9.76 27.37
C TYR A 318 40.51 -10.73 27.84
N TYR A 319 40.28 -12.04 27.79
CA TYR A 319 41.29 -13.03 28.18
C TYR A 319 42.56 -12.95 27.30
N ARG A 320 42.43 -12.73 25.98
CA ARG A 320 43.56 -12.52 25.06
C ARG A 320 44.22 -11.13 25.17
N ARG A 321 43.74 -10.26 26.07
CA ARG A 321 44.47 -9.09 26.57
C ARG A 321 45.17 -9.41 27.88
N LYS A 322 44.48 -9.99 28.86
CA LYS A 322 45.05 -10.38 30.16
C LYS A 322 46.27 -11.29 29.99
N ARG A 323 46.15 -12.35 29.19
CA ARG A 323 47.24 -13.28 28.90
C ARG A 323 48.48 -12.61 28.30
N ARG A 324 48.31 -11.60 27.44
CA ARG A 324 49.46 -10.83 26.89
C ARG A 324 50.08 -9.86 27.90
N ALA A 325 49.33 -9.38 28.89
CA ALA A 325 49.91 -8.62 29.99
C ALA A 325 50.76 -9.54 30.89
N GLU A 326 50.29 -10.77 31.14
CA GLU A 326 51.02 -11.80 31.89
C GLU A 326 52.29 -12.25 31.14
N GLU A 327 52.18 -12.55 29.84
CA GLU A 327 53.32 -12.88 28.96
C GLU A 327 54.32 -11.71 28.88
N ASN A 328 53.86 -10.45 28.80
CA ASN A 328 54.75 -9.28 28.83
C ASN A 328 55.45 -9.09 30.18
N GLN A 329 54.76 -9.29 31.31
CA GLN A 329 55.36 -9.17 32.64
C GLN A 329 56.46 -10.22 32.86
N GLN A 330 56.24 -11.46 32.42
CA GLN A 330 57.25 -12.51 32.47
C GLN A 330 58.46 -12.20 31.58
N ASN A 331 58.24 -11.62 30.40
CA ASN A 331 59.34 -11.17 29.53
C ASN A 331 60.13 -10.01 30.15
N GLU A 332 59.48 -9.03 30.76
CA GLU A 332 60.14 -7.90 31.43
C GLU A 332 60.92 -8.36 32.68
N GLU A 333 60.39 -9.31 33.44
CA GLU A 333 61.09 -9.92 34.58
C GLU A 333 62.31 -10.74 34.12
N LEU A 334 62.17 -11.51 33.03
CA LEU A 334 63.27 -12.26 32.41
C LEU A 334 64.35 -11.32 31.84
N GLU A 335 63.98 -10.20 31.23
CA GLU A 335 64.91 -9.18 30.74
C GLU A 335 65.66 -8.51 31.89
N ARG A 336 64.98 -8.17 33.00
CA ARG A 336 65.62 -7.66 34.22
C ARG A 336 66.61 -8.66 34.83
N LEU A 337 66.28 -9.95 34.86
CA LEU A 337 67.17 -11.01 35.32
C LEU A 337 68.38 -11.19 34.39
N THR A 338 68.17 -11.12 33.08
CA THR A 338 69.23 -11.22 32.06
C THR A 338 70.19 -10.03 32.16
N ASN A 339 69.68 -8.81 32.26
CA ASN A 339 70.49 -7.60 32.43
C ASN A 339 71.23 -7.58 33.79
N ASN A 340 70.66 -8.14 34.86
CA ASN A 340 71.38 -8.29 36.13
C ASN A 340 72.54 -9.29 36.04
N ASN A 341 72.40 -10.39 35.29
CA ASN A 341 73.52 -11.32 35.06
C ASN A 341 74.62 -10.65 34.22
N ASN A 342 74.25 -9.89 33.18
CA ASN A 342 75.19 -9.16 32.33
C ASN A 342 75.99 -8.08 33.08
N ASN A 343 75.53 -7.62 34.25
CA ASN A 343 76.27 -6.65 35.09
C ASN A 343 77.45 -7.26 35.87
N ASN A 344 77.61 -8.60 35.90
CA ASN A 344 78.72 -9.25 36.59
C ASN A 344 79.94 -9.57 35.70
N ASP A 345 79.79 -9.59 34.36
CA ASP A 345 80.88 -9.83 33.42
C ASP A 345 81.24 -8.55 32.65
N GLN A 346 82.30 -7.86 33.09
CA GLN A 346 82.88 -6.71 32.39
C GLN A 346 83.72 -7.18 31.18
N ASN A 347 83.36 -6.69 29.99
CA ASN A 347 83.94 -6.96 28.65
C ASN A 347 83.57 -8.36 28.09
N LEU A 348 82.87 -8.47 26.96
CA LEU A 348 83.29 -8.00 25.63
C LEU A 348 82.08 -7.97 24.65
N PRO A 349 81.96 -7.00 23.71
CA PRO A 349 80.92 -7.06 22.68
C PRO A 349 81.13 -8.25 21.74
N SER A 350 80.06 -8.98 21.39
CA SER A 350 80.20 -10.18 20.55
C SER A 350 80.36 -9.83 19.06
N PHE A 351 81.19 -10.60 18.37
CA PHE A 351 81.36 -10.53 16.91
C PHE A 351 80.04 -10.79 16.16
N LEU A 352 79.09 -11.50 16.77
CA LEU A 352 77.79 -11.83 16.18
C LEU A 352 76.81 -10.65 16.23
N ASP A 353 76.93 -9.74 17.19
CA ASP A 353 76.08 -8.55 17.26
C ASP A 353 76.49 -7.52 16.21
N MET A 354 77.81 -7.32 16.01
CA MET A 354 78.33 -6.50 14.91
C MET A 354 77.86 -7.03 13.54
N LEU A 355 77.83 -8.36 13.35
CA LEU A 355 77.30 -8.98 12.13
C LEU A 355 75.77 -8.87 12.00
N ARG A 356 75.03 -8.87 13.12
CA ARG A 356 73.58 -8.68 13.13
C ARG A 356 73.19 -7.26 12.73
N ASP A 357 73.92 -6.24 13.21
CA ASP A 357 73.66 -4.86 12.81
C ASP A 357 74.03 -4.59 11.35
N ILE A 358 75.13 -5.17 10.85
CA ILE A 358 75.47 -5.16 9.42
C ILE A 358 74.36 -5.83 8.58
N ALA A 359 73.78 -6.94 9.05
CA ALA A 359 72.68 -7.61 8.36
C ALA A 359 71.38 -6.79 8.37
N ASN A 360 71.05 -6.12 9.48
CA ASN A 360 69.88 -5.22 9.56
C ASN A 360 70.04 -4.01 8.63
N TRP A 361 71.26 -3.44 8.54
CA TRP A 361 71.60 -2.34 7.65
C TRP A 361 71.53 -2.73 6.16
N LEU A 362 71.93 -3.95 5.81
CA LEU A 362 71.89 -4.47 4.42
C LEU A 362 70.53 -5.03 3.96
N LEU A 363 69.52 -5.08 4.84
CA LEU A 363 68.19 -5.64 4.53
C LEU A 363 67.06 -4.61 4.61
N THR A 364 67.39 -3.31 4.67
CA THR A 364 66.43 -2.21 4.77
C THR A 364 66.58 -1.23 3.60
N ASP A 365 66.29 -1.68 2.39
CA ASP A 365 66.11 -0.80 1.22
C ASP A 365 64.64 -0.38 1.07
N GLU A 366 64.43 0.94 0.96
CA GLU A 366 63.20 1.63 0.51
C GLU A 366 61.95 1.45 1.42
N ILE A 367 61.06 2.45 1.59
CA ILE A 367 60.72 3.59 0.74
C ILE A 367 60.76 4.90 1.54
N GLU A 368 61.34 5.96 0.95
CA GLU A 368 61.23 7.33 1.44
C GLU A 368 59.81 7.89 1.24
N PHE A 369 59.29 8.65 2.21
CA PHE A 369 58.12 9.50 2.00
C PHE A 369 58.35 10.88 2.60
N ASP A 370 58.95 11.75 1.79
CA ASP A 370 59.49 13.03 2.23
C ASP A 370 58.37 14.03 2.60
N PHE A 371 58.48 14.64 3.78
CA PHE A 371 57.54 15.65 4.27
C PHE A 371 58.29 16.94 4.59
N THR A 372 58.25 17.91 3.68
CA THR A 372 58.76 19.27 3.92
C THR A 372 57.65 20.33 3.78
N PRO A 373 57.37 21.13 4.82
CA PRO A 373 56.41 22.22 4.75
C PRO A 373 57.10 23.58 4.51
N SER A 374 56.66 24.33 3.49
CA SER A 374 56.98 25.76 3.34
C SER A 374 55.80 26.53 2.73
N TYR A 375 55.79 27.86 2.87
CA TYR A 375 54.56 28.64 2.93
C TYR A 375 54.55 29.87 1.99
N ARG A 376 53.69 29.83 0.95
CA ARG A 376 53.12 31.01 0.21
C ARG A 376 54.12 31.88 -0.63
N PRO A 377 53.65 32.90 -1.40
CA PRO A 377 52.28 33.18 -1.92
C PRO A 377 52.21 33.63 -3.43
N HIS A 378 50.99 33.87 -3.93
CA HIS A 378 50.61 34.75 -5.07
C HIS A 378 50.95 34.30 -6.53
N THR A 379 50.15 34.59 -7.58
CA THR A 379 48.68 34.87 -7.70
C THR A 379 48.09 34.16 -8.96
N PRO A 380 47.31 34.71 -9.94
CA PRO A 380 46.17 33.97 -10.52
C PRO A 380 46.29 33.73 -12.06
N ILE A 381 45.15 33.40 -12.70
CA ILE A 381 44.78 33.52 -14.13
C ILE A 381 44.61 32.19 -14.91
N THR A 382 43.33 31.76 -14.93
CA THR A 382 42.55 31.13 -16.04
C THR A 382 42.94 29.78 -16.66
N GLU A 383 41.98 29.30 -17.47
CA GLU A 383 41.98 28.11 -18.34
C GLU A 383 41.90 26.74 -17.63
N TYR A 384 41.21 25.73 -18.16
CA TYR A 384 40.53 25.61 -19.46
C TYR A 384 39.14 24.96 -19.31
N ILE A 385 38.12 25.50 -19.99
CA ILE A 385 36.82 24.85 -20.20
C ILE A 385 36.85 24.26 -21.62
N PRO A 386 36.53 22.97 -21.84
CA PRO A 386 36.47 22.41 -23.18
C PRO A 386 35.23 22.91 -23.94
N ASP A 387 35.45 23.64 -25.02
CA ASP A 387 34.38 24.11 -25.93
C ASP A 387 33.72 22.97 -26.73
N PRO A 388 32.46 23.14 -27.16
CA PRO A 388 31.71 22.12 -27.90
C PRO A 388 32.16 21.95 -29.36
N ILE A 389 32.01 20.73 -29.88
CA ILE A 389 32.45 20.32 -31.23
C ILE A 389 31.62 21.05 -32.32
N PRO A 390 32.25 21.64 -33.36
CA PRO A 390 31.55 22.31 -34.46
C PRO A 390 30.73 21.38 -35.37
N ILE A 391 29.62 21.90 -35.89
CA ILE A 391 28.76 21.25 -36.90
C ILE A 391 29.16 21.76 -38.30
N PRO A 392 29.40 20.88 -39.31
CA PRO A 392 29.58 21.30 -40.70
C PRO A 392 28.22 21.61 -41.38
N PRO A 393 28.16 22.58 -42.31
CA PRO A 393 26.89 23.14 -42.81
C PRO A 393 26.24 22.37 -43.97
N GLU A 394 24.94 22.59 -44.15
CA GLU A 394 24.23 22.31 -45.41
C GLU A 394 24.55 23.38 -46.47
N THR A 395 24.74 22.98 -47.73
CA THR A 395 24.63 23.87 -48.89
C THR A 395 23.94 23.19 -50.07
N THR A 396 22.78 23.69 -50.46
CA THR A 396 22.04 23.32 -51.68
C THR A 396 22.58 24.07 -52.90
N SER A 397 22.91 23.36 -54.00
CA SER A 397 22.60 23.81 -55.38
C SER A 397 23.01 22.84 -56.52
N THR A 398 22.01 22.47 -57.33
CA THR A 398 22.02 22.37 -58.82
C THR A 398 23.11 21.62 -59.61
N ASN A 399 22.63 20.63 -60.41
CA ASN A 399 23.04 20.31 -61.80
C ASN A 399 24.45 19.68 -62.02
N THR A 400 24.74 18.87 -63.05
CA THR A 400 24.00 18.54 -64.30
C THR A 400 24.32 17.10 -64.78
N THR A 401 23.39 16.47 -65.51
CA THR A 401 23.55 15.36 -66.50
C THR A 401 24.84 14.51 -66.53
N ASN A 402 24.69 13.18 -66.50
CA ASN A 402 24.78 12.34 -67.71
C ASN A 402 24.27 10.89 -67.51
N ASN A 403 24.10 10.15 -68.61
CA ASN A 403 23.33 8.89 -68.71
C ASN A 403 24.21 7.59 -68.68
N PRO A 404 23.62 6.39 -68.55
CA PRO A 404 24.31 5.13 -68.21
C PRO A 404 24.80 4.34 -69.45
N PRO A 405 25.33 3.10 -69.28
CA PRO A 405 24.43 1.94 -69.44
C PRO A 405 24.72 0.68 -68.56
N THR A 406 23.72 -0.21 -68.48
CA THR A 406 23.70 -1.70 -68.31
C THR A 406 24.97 -2.45 -67.82
N SER A 407 24.87 -3.50 -66.99
CA SER A 407 24.15 -4.76 -67.33
C SER A 407 24.01 -5.79 -66.17
N THR A 408 23.00 -6.68 -66.30
CA THR A 408 22.85 -8.10 -65.80
C THR A 408 23.49 -8.56 -64.47
N THR A 409 22.81 -9.33 -63.60
CA THR A 409 22.19 -10.64 -63.91
C THR A 409 21.08 -11.03 -62.90
N ASN A 410 20.19 -11.96 -63.29
CA ASN A 410 19.04 -12.47 -62.49
C ASN A 410 19.46 -13.34 -61.27
N ILE A 411 18.55 -13.68 -60.34
CA ILE A 411 17.64 -14.85 -60.42
C ILE A 411 16.35 -14.63 -59.57
N ASN A 412 15.21 -15.14 -60.05
CA ASN A 412 13.88 -15.13 -59.38
C ASN A 412 13.67 -16.42 -58.52
N THR A 413 12.55 -16.75 -57.86
CA THR A 413 11.12 -16.30 -57.83
C THR A 413 10.58 -16.62 -56.39
N THR A 414 9.31 -16.60 -55.95
CA THR A 414 7.96 -16.63 -56.55
C THR A 414 6.95 -15.93 -55.60
N GLN A 415 5.70 -15.74 -56.04
CA GLN A 415 4.51 -15.48 -55.20
C GLN A 415 3.44 -16.57 -55.42
N PRO A 416 2.21 -16.48 -54.87
CA PRO A 416 1.11 -15.65 -55.44
C PRO A 416 0.57 -14.58 -54.42
N THR A 417 0.17 -13.34 -54.77
CA THR A 417 -1.03 -12.83 -55.50
C THR A 417 -2.38 -13.10 -54.79
N GLU A 418 -3.41 -12.24 -54.76
CA GLU A 418 -3.87 -11.23 -55.75
C GLU A 418 -4.47 -9.90 -55.17
N ASN A 419 -4.41 -8.82 -55.97
CA ASN A 419 -5.40 -7.77 -56.33
C ASN A 419 -6.75 -7.58 -55.55
N SER A 420 -7.44 -6.41 -55.53
CA SER A 420 -7.24 -5.06 -56.15
C SER A 420 -8.29 -4.01 -55.69
N ASN A 421 -7.92 -2.70 -55.73
CA ASN A 421 -8.75 -1.47 -55.96
C ASN A 421 -9.97 -1.18 -55.03
N THR A 422 -10.49 0.05 -54.82
CA THR A 422 -10.47 1.30 -55.63
C THR A 422 -10.60 2.57 -54.76
N THR A 423 -10.13 3.72 -55.25
CA THR A 423 -10.19 5.07 -54.64
C THR A 423 -11.57 5.74 -54.71
N ILE A 424 -11.90 6.64 -53.76
CA ILE A 424 -12.65 7.90 -53.99
C ILE A 424 -12.36 8.91 -52.85
N ASN A 425 -12.15 10.18 -53.21
CA ASN A 425 -12.15 11.36 -52.32
C ASN A 425 -13.37 12.24 -52.67
N ASN A 426 -13.84 13.09 -51.74
CA ASN A 426 -13.88 14.56 -51.94
C ASN A 426 -14.48 15.38 -50.78
N ASN A 427 -14.22 16.69 -50.84
CA ASN A 427 -14.32 17.67 -49.76
C ASN A 427 -15.73 18.28 -49.54
N SER A 428 -15.84 19.02 -48.43
CA SER A 428 -16.96 19.88 -48.01
C SER A 428 -17.12 21.17 -48.81
N SER A 429 -18.32 21.76 -48.80
CA SER A 429 -18.57 23.20 -48.98
C SER A 429 -19.90 23.65 -48.34
N SER A 430 -20.06 24.96 -48.11
CA SER A 430 -21.08 25.54 -47.22
C SER A 430 -22.28 26.17 -47.96
N SER A 431 -23.42 26.34 -47.28
CA SER A 431 -24.31 27.51 -47.47
C SER A 431 -25.32 27.69 -46.33
N ARG A 432 -25.86 28.91 -46.20
CA ARG A 432 -26.89 29.39 -45.24
C ARG A 432 -27.94 30.16 -46.06
N PRO A 433 -29.21 30.25 -45.63
CA PRO A 433 -29.69 31.54 -45.11
C PRO A 433 -30.64 31.39 -43.89
N GLU A 434 -31.27 32.49 -43.48
CA GLU A 434 -32.12 32.64 -42.29
C GLU A 434 -33.60 32.87 -42.69
N ASP A 435 -34.55 32.61 -41.78
CA ASP A 435 -35.49 33.66 -41.30
C ASP A 435 -36.38 33.27 -40.09
N ASN A 436 -36.52 34.22 -39.16
CA ASN A 436 -37.69 34.71 -38.37
C ASN A 436 -38.97 33.83 -38.12
N ASN A 437 -39.73 33.95 -37.00
CA ASN A 437 -39.71 34.64 -35.67
C ASN A 437 -40.83 33.97 -34.78
N ASN A 438 -41.44 34.37 -33.63
CA ASN A 438 -41.51 35.44 -32.58
C ASN A 438 -42.28 34.81 -31.36
N ASN A 439 -42.57 35.30 -30.14
CA ASN A 439 -42.48 36.54 -29.30
C ASN A 439 -42.17 36.07 -27.81
N ASN A 440 -41.95 36.84 -26.71
CA ASN A 440 -42.41 38.15 -26.17
C ASN A 440 -43.84 38.12 -25.53
N PRO A 441 -44.22 38.93 -24.49
CA PRO A 441 -43.44 39.89 -23.67
C PRO A 441 -43.69 39.90 -22.14
N THR A 442 -42.88 40.68 -21.38
CA THR A 442 -43.26 41.78 -20.42
C THR A 442 -42.23 41.97 -19.28
N SER A 443 -42.12 43.19 -18.74
CA SER A 443 -41.06 43.69 -17.83
C SER A 443 -41.61 44.38 -16.55
N ILE A 444 -40.74 44.83 -15.63
CA ILE A 444 -40.80 46.11 -14.87
C ILE A 444 -39.64 46.20 -13.83
N SER A 445 -39.11 47.40 -13.60
CA SER A 445 -38.22 47.77 -12.47
C SER A 445 -38.45 49.23 -12.05
N PRO A 446 -38.18 49.60 -10.79
CA PRO A 446 -37.68 50.94 -10.45
C PRO A 446 -36.45 50.94 -9.50
N SER A 447 -35.86 52.11 -9.27
CA SER A 447 -34.57 52.35 -8.61
C SER A 447 -34.64 53.44 -7.53
N THR A 448 -33.55 53.66 -6.75
CA THR A 448 -33.04 54.98 -6.23
C THR A 448 -31.83 54.75 -5.29
N SER A 449 -30.83 55.65 -5.28
CA SER A 449 -29.49 55.40 -4.72
C SER A 449 -28.79 56.63 -4.09
N ASN A 450 -28.02 56.44 -3.02
CA ASN A 450 -27.08 57.39 -2.37
C ASN A 450 -26.17 56.64 -1.37
N GLN A 451 -24.93 57.05 -1.03
CA GLN A 451 -23.92 57.87 -1.73
C GLN A 451 -22.53 57.60 -1.10
N ASP A 452 -21.44 58.08 -1.72
CA ASP A 452 -20.04 57.91 -1.27
C ASP A 452 -19.60 58.86 -0.12
N PRO A 453 -18.33 58.80 0.32
CA PRO A 453 -17.35 59.72 -0.27
C PRO A 453 -16.08 59.05 -0.83
N LYS A 454 -15.44 59.73 -1.78
CA LYS A 454 -14.45 59.19 -2.72
C LYS A 454 -13.10 59.86 -2.56
N ILE A 455 -12.01 59.08 -2.44
CA ILE A 455 -10.65 59.57 -2.70
C ILE A 455 -10.12 58.88 -3.96
N THR A 456 -9.91 59.66 -5.02
CA THR A 456 -9.33 59.19 -6.27
C THR A 456 -7.82 59.29 -6.26
N ASN A 457 -7.15 58.25 -6.74
CA ASN A 457 -6.04 58.42 -7.68
C ASN A 457 -6.19 57.37 -8.79
N ASN A 458 -5.94 57.78 -10.03
CA ASN A 458 -6.36 57.04 -11.21
C ASN A 458 -5.15 56.42 -11.93
N THR A 459 -5.19 55.11 -12.18
CA THR A 459 -4.27 54.44 -13.11
C THR A 459 -5.00 53.27 -13.75
N ASN A 460 -5.20 53.34 -15.07
CA ASN A 460 -5.96 52.33 -15.80
C ASN A 460 -5.10 51.09 -16.09
N SER A 461 -5.44 49.94 -15.51
CA SER A 461 -5.01 48.63 -16.02
C SER A 461 -6.09 47.57 -15.80
N SER A 462 -6.34 46.83 -16.86
CA SER A 462 -7.32 45.77 -17.09
C SER A 462 -7.38 44.59 -16.10
N THR A 463 -8.41 43.76 -16.29
CA THR A 463 -8.54 42.33 -15.88
C THR A 463 -8.68 41.98 -14.39
N THR A 464 -9.83 42.35 -13.79
CA THR A 464 -10.31 41.77 -12.51
C THR A 464 -10.90 40.35 -12.69
N ASN A 465 -10.06 39.38 -13.08
CA ASN A 465 -10.44 37.95 -13.14
C ASN A 465 -9.56 37.05 -12.26
N ASP A 466 -8.29 37.43 -12.03
CA ASP A 466 -7.28 36.55 -11.40
C ASP A 466 -7.58 36.22 -9.94
N GLU A 467 -8.31 37.10 -9.22
CA GLU A 467 -8.68 36.88 -7.81
C GLU A 467 -9.52 35.62 -7.59
N ASN A 468 -10.25 35.15 -8.61
CA ASN A 468 -11.11 33.97 -8.53
C ASN A 468 -10.43 32.67 -9.03
N VAL A 469 -9.14 32.72 -9.37
CA VAL A 469 -8.39 31.57 -9.92
C VAL A 469 -7.68 30.80 -8.82
N CYS A 470 -7.65 29.47 -8.93
CA CYS A 470 -7.05 28.52 -8.01
C CYS A 470 -5.59 28.85 -7.69
N VAL A 471 -5.25 29.00 -6.40
CA VAL A 471 -3.91 29.42 -5.94
C VAL A 471 -2.78 28.41 -6.18
N ILE A 472 -3.11 27.24 -6.75
CA ILE A 472 -2.17 26.12 -6.98
C ILE A 472 -1.86 25.95 -8.47
N CYS A 473 -2.88 25.91 -9.34
CA CYS A 473 -2.68 25.76 -10.78
C CYS A 473 -2.73 27.07 -11.58
N LEU A 474 -3.22 28.17 -10.98
CA LEU A 474 -3.39 29.48 -11.63
C LEU A 474 -4.14 29.42 -12.99
N THR A 475 -4.98 28.40 -13.17
CA THR A 475 -5.66 28.09 -14.46
C THR A 475 -7.17 27.95 -14.31
N GLU A 476 -7.64 27.23 -13.29
CA GLU A 476 -9.08 26.95 -13.08
C GLU A 476 -9.67 27.82 -11.97
N LYS A 477 -10.97 28.13 -12.03
CA LYS A 477 -11.66 28.88 -10.96
C LYS A 477 -11.66 28.14 -9.61
N ARG A 478 -11.70 28.90 -8.52
CA ARG A 478 -11.90 28.38 -7.17
C ARG A 478 -13.31 27.80 -7.05
N GLU A 479 -13.42 26.59 -6.52
CA GLU A 479 -14.70 25.91 -6.29
C GLU A 479 -14.77 25.20 -4.93
N TYR A 480 -13.66 24.98 -4.23
CA TYR A 480 -13.63 24.18 -3.01
C TYR A 480 -13.03 24.93 -1.82
N ALA A 481 -13.71 24.81 -0.67
CA ALA A 481 -13.28 25.34 0.61
C ALA A 481 -12.87 24.21 1.57
N TYR A 482 -11.73 24.38 2.25
CA TYR A 482 -11.19 23.38 3.18
C TYR A 482 -11.76 23.49 4.59
N LEU A 483 -12.08 22.38 5.24
CA LEU A 483 -12.56 22.32 6.62
C LEU A 483 -11.44 21.84 7.56
N PRO A 484 -11.32 22.41 8.77
CA PRO A 484 -12.25 23.34 9.42
C PRO A 484 -12.09 24.83 9.03
N CYS A 485 -11.03 25.21 8.32
CA CYS A 485 -10.61 26.62 8.16
C CYS A 485 -11.46 27.50 7.19
N ARG A 486 -12.37 26.91 6.42
CA ARG A 486 -13.30 27.52 5.45
C ARG A 486 -12.69 28.35 4.31
N HIS A 487 -11.38 28.28 4.07
CA HIS A 487 -10.72 28.99 2.98
C HIS A 487 -11.08 28.40 1.60
N LEU A 488 -11.78 29.18 0.78
CA LEU A 488 -12.04 28.92 -0.65
C LEU A 488 -10.82 29.36 -1.48
N CYS A 489 -9.97 28.40 -1.88
CA CYS A 489 -8.68 28.70 -2.52
C CYS A 489 -8.32 27.83 -3.73
N VAL A 490 -9.04 26.71 -3.96
CA VAL A 490 -8.66 25.69 -4.96
C VAL A 490 -9.80 25.30 -5.89
N CYS A 491 -9.45 24.88 -7.10
CA CYS A 491 -10.35 24.26 -8.07
C CYS A 491 -10.59 22.78 -7.77
N ARG A 492 -11.49 22.16 -8.55
CA ARG A 492 -11.80 20.72 -8.50
C ARG A 492 -10.54 19.84 -8.64
N ASN A 493 -9.63 20.18 -9.53
CA ASN A 493 -8.47 19.32 -9.80
C ASN A 493 -7.37 19.45 -8.73
N CYS A 494 -7.22 20.61 -8.07
CA CYS A 494 -6.20 20.80 -7.03
C CYS A 494 -6.64 20.39 -5.62
N VAL A 495 -7.94 20.25 -5.35
CA VAL A 495 -8.45 20.07 -3.97
C VAL A 495 -7.91 18.83 -3.26
N HIS A 496 -7.63 17.75 -4.00
CA HIS A 496 -7.28 16.44 -3.48
C HIS A 496 -5.79 16.25 -3.10
N TYR A 497 -4.91 17.19 -3.45
CA TYR A 497 -3.45 17.02 -3.35
C TYR A 497 -2.79 17.75 -2.17
N LEU A 498 -3.55 18.17 -1.16
CA LEU A 498 -3.06 19.00 -0.04
C LEU A 498 -3.55 18.49 1.32
N GLU A 499 -2.62 18.29 2.25
CA GLU A 499 -2.90 17.96 3.66
C GLU A 499 -3.16 19.20 4.54
N LYS A 500 -2.69 20.37 4.10
CA LYS A 500 -2.78 21.65 4.83
C LYS A 500 -3.24 22.76 3.90
N CYS A 501 -4.10 23.64 4.40
CA CYS A 501 -4.63 24.76 3.63
C CYS A 501 -3.48 25.69 3.18
N PRO A 502 -3.40 26.07 1.88
CA PRO A 502 -2.30 26.89 1.37
C PRO A 502 -2.33 28.33 1.92
N LEU A 503 -3.49 28.83 2.35
CA LEU A 503 -3.64 30.19 2.90
C LEU A 503 -3.30 30.28 4.40
N CYS A 504 -3.78 29.35 5.23
CA CYS A 504 -3.65 29.43 6.69
C CYS A 504 -2.85 28.29 7.34
N ARG A 505 -2.34 27.33 6.55
CA ARG A 505 -1.53 26.16 6.97
C ARG A 505 -2.19 25.20 7.98
N SER A 506 -3.45 25.42 8.35
CA SER A 506 -4.27 24.49 9.15
C SER A 506 -4.40 23.13 8.45
N PRO A 507 -4.44 22.01 9.21
CA PRO A 507 -4.71 20.69 8.64
C PRO A 507 -6.09 20.64 7.97
N ILE A 508 -6.19 19.85 6.91
CA ILE A 508 -7.42 19.62 6.15
C ILE A 508 -8.05 18.31 6.64
N HIS A 509 -9.24 18.39 7.22
CA HIS A 509 -10.01 17.20 7.61
C HIS A 509 -11.00 16.78 6.51
N SER A 510 -11.50 17.74 5.73
CA SER A 510 -12.36 17.51 4.57
C SER A 510 -12.45 18.79 3.72
N TYR A 511 -13.17 18.73 2.60
CA TYR A 511 -13.44 19.88 1.74
C TYR A 511 -14.90 19.89 1.29
N MET A 512 -15.43 21.09 1.04
CA MET A 512 -16.79 21.32 0.57
C MET A 512 -16.73 22.03 -0.79
N LYS A 513 -17.52 21.58 -1.77
CA LYS A 513 -17.73 22.35 -3.00
C LYS A 513 -18.67 23.52 -2.69
N ILE A 514 -18.25 24.72 -3.04
CA ILE A 514 -19.07 25.93 -3.03
C ILE A 514 -19.70 26.07 -4.42
N PHE A 515 -20.99 26.43 -4.44
CA PHE A 515 -21.70 26.79 -5.67
C PHE A 515 -21.83 28.32 -5.72
N SER A 516 -21.38 28.90 -6.84
CA SER A 516 -21.27 30.34 -7.12
C SER A 516 -21.72 30.61 -8.55
#